data_AF-A0A3T0GJD3-F1
#
_entry.id   AF-A0A3T0GJD3-F1
#
_cell.length_a   1.000
_cell.length_b   1.000
_cell.length_c   1.000
_cell.angle_alpha   90.00
_cell.angle_beta   90.00
_cell.angle_gamma   90.00
#
_symmetry.space_group_name_H-M   'P 1'
#
loop_
_entity.id
_entity.type
_entity.pdbx_description
1 polymer ?
#
loop_
_entity_poly.entity_id
_entity_poly.type
_entity_poly.pdbx_seq_one_letter_code
_entity_poly.pdbx_strand_id
1 'polypeptide(L)'
;MNKSVVRVGDYCAEAAPHFCISGSNNVFVNGKPMCRQGDNFSEGRALTEGSKTVFANGFGAGRVGDIVSCGFKVIKGSESVFAK
;
A
#
# COMPACT_ATOMS: atom_id res chain seq x y z
N MET A 1 -6.69 -14.98 2.42
CA MET A 1 -7.58 -14.51 1.34
C MET A 1 -6.85 -13.41 0.60
N ASN A 2 -7.03 -13.32 -0.72
CA ASN A 2 -6.39 -12.27 -1.50
C ASN A 2 -7.02 -10.90 -1.15
N LYS A 3 -6.20 -9.87 -1.07
CA LYS A 3 -6.59 -8.50 -0.74
C LYS A 3 -6.16 -7.56 -1.87
N SER A 4 -6.93 -6.51 -2.11
CA SER A 4 -6.61 -5.50 -3.13
C SER A 4 -5.22 -4.91 -2.91
N VAL A 5 -4.42 -4.80 -3.97
CA VAL A 5 -3.08 -4.20 -3.92
C VAL A 5 -3.19 -2.68 -3.78
N VAL A 6 -2.34 -2.10 -2.92
CA VAL A 6 -2.25 -0.66 -2.69
C VAL A 6 -1.31 -0.02 -3.70
N ARG A 7 -1.70 1.14 -4.22
CA ARG A 7 -0.94 1.93 -5.20
C ARG A 7 -0.76 3.36 -4.69
N VAL A 8 0.16 4.09 -5.30
CA VAL A 8 0.30 5.53 -5.03
C VAL A 8 -1.04 6.25 -5.24
N GLY A 9 -1.43 7.06 -4.26
CA GLY A 9 -2.72 7.76 -4.19
C GLY A 9 -3.86 6.94 -3.56
N ASP A 10 -3.67 5.66 -3.25
CA ASP A 10 -4.57 4.94 -2.36
C ASP A 10 -4.26 5.30 -0.88
N TYR A 11 -5.18 5.10 0.05
CA TYR A 11 -5.11 5.74 1.38
C TYR A 11 -5.67 4.90 2.54
N CYS A 12 -5.20 5.20 3.75
CA CYS A 12 -5.88 4.90 5.01
C CYS A 12 -6.70 6.12 5.47
N ALA A 13 -7.66 5.94 6.37
CA ALA A 13 -8.45 7.04 6.92
C ALA A 13 -8.42 7.05 8.45
N GLU A 14 -8.05 8.21 9.00
CA GLU A 14 -8.27 8.60 10.41
C GLU A 14 -9.33 9.73 10.41
N ALA A 15 -9.02 10.91 10.96
CA ALA A 15 -9.79 12.14 10.82
C ALA A 15 -9.57 12.76 9.42
N ALA A 16 -8.35 12.61 8.89
CA ALA A 16 -7.99 12.94 7.51
C ALA A 16 -7.39 11.71 6.81
N PRO A 17 -7.50 11.60 5.48
CA PRO A 17 -6.87 10.52 4.73
C PRO A 17 -5.36 10.72 4.64
N HIS A 18 -4.59 9.66 4.88
CA HIS A 18 -3.17 9.62 4.58
C HIS A 18 -2.95 8.81 3.31
N PHE A 19 -2.36 9.43 2.30
CA PHE A 19 -2.17 8.83 0.97
C PHE A 19 -0.81 8.17 0.87
N CYS A 20 -0.73 7.02 0.22
CA CYS A 20 0.56 6.48 -0.22
C CYS A 20 1.15 7.42 -1.28
N ILE A 21 2.35 7.96 -1.03
CA ILE A 21 3.02 8.98 -1.88
C ILE A 21 4.31 8.48 -2.52
N SER A 22 4.71 7.24 -2.22
CA SER A 22 5.85 6.58 -2.88
C SER A 22 5.52 5.11 -3.12
N GLY A 23 6.23 4.49 -4.06
CA GLY A 23 5.97 3.13 -4.48
C GLY A 23 7.16 2.54 -5.23
N SER A 24 6.93 1.40 -5.86
CA SER A 24 7.90 0.78 -6.75
C SER A 24 8.21 1.65 -7.97
N ASN A 25 9.50 1.71 -8.34
CA ASN A 25 9.95 2.42 -9.54
C ASN A 25 9.73 1.64 -10.85
N ASN A 26 9.39 0.35 -10.77
CA ASN A 26 9.24 -0.50 -11.97
C ASN A 26 8.10 -1.52 -11.91
N VAL A 27 7.37 -1.62 -10.79
CA VAL A 27 6.16 -2.44 -10.66
C VAL A 27 4.95 -1.53 -10.56
N PHE A 28 4.11 -1.59 -11.58
CA PHE A 28 2.92 -0.76 -11.69
C PHE A 28 1.67 -1.63 -11.63
N VAL A 29 0.65 -1.14 -10.93
CA VAL A 29 -0.68 -1.76 -10.85
C VAL A 29 -1.69 -0.72 -11.31
N ASN A 30 -2.46 -1.04 -12.35
CA ASN A 30 -3.36 -0.10 -13.03
C ASN A 30 -2.67 1.23 -13.42
N GLY A 31 -1.43 1.15 -13.93
CA GLY A 31 -0.66 2.32 -14.36
C GLY A 31 -0.10 3.18 -13.23
N LYS A 32 -0.30 2.81 -11.97
CA LYS A 32 0.24 3.53 -10.80
C LYS A 32 1.33 2.71 -10.10
N PRO A 33 2.37 3.34 -9.55
CA PRO A 33 3.37 2.64 -8.75
C PRO A 33 2.71 1.83 -7.62
N MET A 34 3.14 0.59 -7.46
CA MET A 34 2.67 -0.29 -6.38
C MET A 34 3.30 0.12 -5.04
N CYS A 35 2.49 0.32 -4.00
CA CYS A 35 2.98 0.57 -2.65
C CYS A 35 3.43 -0.75 -1.99
N ARG A 36 4.50 -0.67 -1.23
CA ARG A 36 5.17 -1.79 -0.57
C ARG A 36 5.40 -1.44 0.90
N GLN A 37 5.71 -2.45 1.69
CA GLN A 37 6.15 -2.25 3.07
C GLN A 37 7.33 -1.28 3.10
N GLY A 38 7.22 -0.25 3.94
CA GLY A 38 8.20 0.82 4.09
C GLY A 38 7.96 2.03 3.17
N ASP A 39 7.11 1.94 2.15
CA ASP A 39 6.81 3.10 1.31
C ASP A 39 6.05 4.17 2.10
N ASN A 40 6.40 5.43 1.83
CA ASN A 40 5.88 6.60 2.52
C ASN A 40 4.40 6.85 2.22
N PHE A 41 3.70 7.24 3.26
CA PHE A 41 2.41 7.88 3.24
C PHE A 41 2.58 9.37 3.58
N SER A 42 1.59 10.20 3.25
CA SER A 42 1.59 11.62 3.59
C SER A 42 1.79 11.85 5.09
N GLU A 43 2.28 13.05 5.46
CA GLU A 43 2.56 13.43 6.85
C GLU A 43 3.65 12.58 7.54
N GLY A 44 4.64 12.13 6.78
CA GLY A 44 5.78 11.36 7.30
C GLY A 44 5.38 9.96 7.81
N ARG A 45 4.24 9.45 7.38
CA ARG A 45 3.77 8.11 7.72
C ARG A 45 4.39 7.08 6.77
N ALA A 46 4.28 5.80 7.10
CA ALA A 46 4.76 4.72 6.25
C ALA A 46 3.88 3.47 6.38
N LEU A 47 3.82 2.66 5.32
CA LEU A 47 3.16 1.36 5.36
C LEU A 47 4.02 0.38 6.17
N THR A 48 3.53 -0.11 7.31
CA THR A 48 4.33 -0.94 8.22
C THR A 48 4.18 -2.43 7.97
N GLU A 49 3.08 -2.83 7.32
CA GLU A 49 2.81 -4.22 6.94
C GLU A 49 2.80 -4.40 5.42
N GLY A 50 2.94 -5.65 4.98
CA GLY A 50 2.79 -6.04 3.59
C GLY A 50 2.54 -7.54 3.48
N SER A 51 2.43 -8.01 2.23
CA SER A 51 2.36 -9.44 1.95
C SER A 51 3.63 -10.16 2.40
N LYS A 52 3.42 -11.37 2.94
CA LYS A 52 4.50 -12.28 3.34
C LYS A 52 4.93 -13.23 2.21
N THR A 53 4.24 -13.19 1.07
CA THR A 53 4.44 -14.12 -0.05
C THR A 53 4.55 -13.44 -1.40
N VAL A 54 4.06 -12.21 -1.53
CA VAL A 54 4.14 -11.41 -2.75
C VAL A 54 5.05 -10.22 -2.47
N PHE A 55 6.12 -10.10 -3.26
CA PHE A 55 7.13 -9.07 -3.06
C PHE A 55 7.30 -8.25 -4.34
N ALA A 56 7.53 -6.95 -4.19
CA ALA A 56 7.96 -6.07 -5.27
C ALA A 56 9.26 -5.39 -4.82
N ASN A 57 10.31 -5.50 -5.65
CA ASN A 57 11.66 -5.02 -5.32
C ASN A 57 12.21 -5.55 -3.98
N GLY A 58 11.82 -6.76 -3.58
CA GLY A 58 12.24 -7.36 -2.30
C GLY A 58 11.42 -6.93 -1.08
N PHE A 59 10.48 -6.01 -1.22
CA PHE A 59 9.60 -5.55 -0.14
C PHE A 59 8.20 -6.16 -0.26
N GLY A 60 7.57 -6.45 0.87
CA GLY A 60 6.22 -7.03 0.89
C GLY A 60 5.20 -6.12 0.19
N ALA A 61 4.38 -6.70 -0.67
CA ALA A 61 3.31 -5.97 -1.38
C ALA A 61 2.31 -5.34 -0.42
N GLY A 62 2.06 -4.04 -0.51
CA GLY A 62 1.02 -3.38 0.28
C GLY A 62 -0.38 -3.78 -0.16
N ARG A 63 -1.27 -4.06 0.79
CA ARG A 63 -2.66 -4.49 0.52
C ARG A 63 -3.67 -3.74 1.40
N VAL A 64 -4.91 -3.71 0.95
CA VAL A 64 -6.03 -3.23 1.78
C VAL A 64 -6.09 -4.04 3.08
N GLY A 65 -6.19 -3.33 4.20
CA GLY A 65 -6.16 -3.90 5.54
C GLY A 65 -4.76 -4.02 6.16
N ASP A 66 -3.69 -3.73 5.44
CA ASP A 66 -2.34 -3.62 6.01
C ASP A 66 -2.21 -2.29 6.79
N ILE A 67 -1.39 -2.28 7.85
CA ILE A 67 -1.26 -1.16 8.79
C ILE A 67 -0.31 -0.08 8.27
N VAL A 68 -0.67 1.18 8.52
CA VAL A 68 0.17 2.38 8.36
C VAL A 68 0.70 2.80 9.74
N SER A 69 1.84 3.49 9.81
CA SER A 69 2.49 3.88 11.08
C SER A 69 1.66 4.78 12.00
N CYS A 70 0.54 5.33 11.53
CA CYS A 70 -0.46 5.99 12.38
C CYS A 70 -1.40 5.00 13.12
N GLY A 71 -1.26 3.69 12.91
CA GLY A 71 -2.08 2.64 13.52
C GLY A 71 -3.34 2.27 12.73
N PHE A 72 -3.70 3.04 11.69
CA PHE A 72 -4.86 2.77 10.85
C PHE A 72 -4.53 1.85 9.68
N LYS A 73 -5.55 1.14 9.20
CA LYS A 73 -5.44 0.23 8.06
C LYS A 73 -5.69 0.97 6.75
N VAL A 74 -5.01 0.55 5.69
CA VAL A 74 -5.32 1.02 4.33
C VAL A 74 -6.71 0.55 3.92
N ILE A 75 -7.52 1.45 3.36
CA ILE A 75 -8.93 1.16 2.99
C ILE A 75 -9.21 1.27 1.49
N LYS A 76 -8.35 1.94 0.71
CA LYS A 76 -8.44 1.98 -0.75
C LYS A 76 -7.32 1.16 -1.38
N GLY A 77 -7.61 0.53 -2.51
CA GLY A 77 -6.66 -0.26 -3.29
C GLY A 77 -7.15 -0.46 -4.72
N SER A 78 -6.46 -1.31 -5.47
CA SER A 78 -6.84 -1.76 -6.80
C SER A 78 -8.19 -2.50 -6.79
N GLU A 79 -8.97 -2.26 -7.85
CA GLU A 79 -10.27 -2.90 -8.08
C GLU A 79 -10.14 -4.21 -8.87
N SER A 80 -8.96 -4.51 -9.41
CA SER A 80 -8.74 -5.67 -10.30
C SER A 80 -7.52 -6.52 -9.95
N VAL A 81 -6.60 -6.01 -9.12
CA VAL A 81 -5.37 -6.73 -8.77
C VAL A 81 -5.33 -7.01 -7.27
N PHE A 82 -5.16 -8.28 -6.94
CA PHE A 82 -5.18 -8.78 -5.57
C PHE A 82 -3.90 -9.57 -5.27
N ALA A 83 -3.41 -9.46 -4.04
CA ALA A 83 -2.25 -10.19 -3.54
C ALA A 83 -2.59 -10.93 -2.24
N LYS A 84 -1.93 -12.06 -2.02
CA LYS A 84 -2.11 -12.88 -0.81
C LYS A 84 -1.51 -12.22 0.41
#